data_AF-A0A1X0S0A4-F1
#
_entry.id   AF-A0A1X0S0A4-F1
#
_cell.length_a   1.000
_cell.length_b   1.000
_cell.length_c   1.000
_cell.angle_alpha   90.00
_cell.angle_beta   90.00
_cell.angle_gamma   90.00
#
_symmetry.space_group_name_H-M   'P 1'
#
loop_
_entity.id
_entity.type
_entity.pdbx_description
1 polymer ?
#
loop_
_entity_poly.entity_id
_entity_poly.type
_entity_poly.pdbx_seq_one_letter_code
_entity_poly.pdbx_strand_id
1 'polypeptide(L)'
;MKLVHTPATLADLDTVSDYETRSYHPDEAASREQLKARIGYASQSGPELFMVSRNADNDQVVGFLCSTLTTADLVTEESMSTHEPEGKTICLHSVCVAPHARKQGIATELLKAWIQRLKQGLGNWV
;
A
#
# COMPACT_ATOMS: atom_id res chain seq x y z
N MET A 1 -5.40 -11.84 -16.51
CA MET A 1 -6.34 -11.35 -15.49
C MET A 1 -6.49 -9.86 -15.67
N LYS A 2 -7.72 -9.33 -15.69
CA LYS A 2 -7.95 -7.88 -15.70
C LYS A 2 -7.87 -7.36 -14.27
N LEU A 3 -7.16 -6.27 -14.04
CA LEU A 3 -6.97 -5.69 -12.72
C LEU A 3 -7.75 -4.40 -12.53
N VAL A 4 -8.25 -4.19 -11.31
CA VAL A 4 -8.82 -2.92 -10.83
C VAL A 4 -8.08 -2.53 -9.56
N HIS A 5 -7.62 -1.29 -9.48
CA HIS A 5 -6.89 -0.77 -8.32
C HIS A 5 -7.79 0.17 -7.52
N THR A 6 -8.03 -0.16 -6.25
CA THR A 6 -8.90 0.62 -5.35
C THR A 6 -8.17 0.98 -4.07
N PRO A 7 -8.57 2.04 -3.34
CA PRO A 7 -8.13 2.23 -1.97
C PRO A 7 -8.47 1.00 -1.13
N ALA A 8 -7.62 0.68 -0.16
CA ALA A 8 -7.90 -0.37 0.81
C ALA A 8 -8.91 0.10 1.86
N THR A 9 -9.70 -0.85 2.35
CA THR A 9 -10.64 -0.64 3.44
C THR A 9 -10.40 -1.66 4.54
N LEU A 10 -11.05 -1.49 5.70
CA LEU A 10 -10.95 -2.49 6.77
C LEU A 10 -11.49 -3.88 6.37
N ALA A 11 -12.33 -3.96 5.33
CA ALA A 11 -12.77 -5.25 4.79
C ALA A 11 -11.63 -6.05 4.14
N ASP A 12 -10.55 -5.36 3.73
CA ASP A 12 -9.39 -6.00 3.09
C ASP A 12 -8.35 -6.47 4.12
N LEU A 13 -8.46 -6.05 5.38
CA LEU A 13 -7.43 -6.19 6.41
C LEU A 13 -6.94 -7.62 6.59
N ASP A 14 -7.86 -8.58 6.66
CA ASP A 14 -7.49 -9.98 6.87
C ASP A 14 -6.73 -10.55 5.67
N THR A 15 -7.11 -10.15 4.45
CA THR A 15 -6.44 -10.61 3.22
C THR A 15 -5.06 -9.99 3.07
N VAL A 16 -4.92 -8.67 3.29
CA VAL A 16 -3.62 -7.99 3.17
C VAL A 16 -2.66 -8.45 4.28
N SER A 17 -3.16 -8.69 5.50
CA SER A 17 -2.35 -9.22 6.60
C SER A 17 -1.83 -10.62 6.29
N ASP A 18 -2.67 -11.51 5.77
CA ASP A 18 -2.23 -12.85 5.36
C ASP A 18 -1.20 -12.79 4.22
N TYR A 19 -1.37 -11.87 3.26
CA TYR A 19 -0.42 -11.70 2.16
C TYR A 19 0.92 -11.13 2.65
N GLU A 20 0.90 -10.18 3.58
CA GLU A 20 2.10 -9.63 4.22
C GLU A 20 2.89 -10.74 4.92
N THR A 21 2.24 -11.48 5.82
CA THR A 21 2.88 -12.57 6.59
C THR A 21 3.48 -13.65 5.70
N ARG A 22 2.86 -13.95 4.55
CA ARG A 22 3.38 -14.94 3.60
C ARG A 22 4.44 -14.40 2.62
N SER A 23 4.71 -13.11 2.64
CA SER A 23 5.60 -12.46 1.68
C SER A 23 6.87 -11.89 2.29
N TYR A 24 6.88 -11.67 3.61
CA TYR A 24 8.01 -11.08 4.34
C TYR A 24 8.49 -12.00 5.46
N HIS A 25 9.75 -11.84 5.87
CA HIS A 25 10.25 -12.47 7.09
C HIS A 25 9.49 -11.91 8.31
N PRO A 26 9.26 -12.66 9.40
CA PRO A 26 8.56 -12.16 10.58
C PRO A 26 9.13 -10.85 11.16
N ASP A 27 10.43 -10.63 11.04
CA ASP A 27 11.10 -9.40 11.51
C ASP A 27 10.89 -8.18 10.58
N GLU A 28 10.42 -8.41 9.35
CA GLU A 28 10.18 -7.38 8.32
C GLU A 28 8.69 -7.12 8.08
N ALA A 29 7.85 -8.13 8.34
CA ALA A 29 6.41 -8.08 8.07
C ALA A 29 5.71 -7.06 8.98
N ALA A 30 4.86 -6.22 8.39
CA ALA A 30 3.98 -5.38 9.19
C ALA A 30 2.97 -6.25 9.97
N SER A 31 2.77 -5.93 11.25
CA SER A 31 1.73 -6.56 12.04
C SER A 31 0.33 -6.20 11.53
N ARG A 32 -0.67 -7.01 11.87
CA ARG A 32 -2.06 -6.73 11.52
C ARG A 32 -2.53 -5.39 12.10
N GLU A 33 -2.09 -5.04 13.30
CA GLU A 33 -2.38 -3.76 13.95
C GLU A 33 -1.76 -2.59 13.17
N GLN A 34 -0.51 -2.73 12.70
CA GLN A 34 0.14 -1.72 11.86
C GLN A 34 -0.61 -1.53 10.53
N LEU A 35 -0.99 -2.62 9.86
CA LEU A 35 -1.77 -2.56 8.61
C LEU A 35 -3.14 -1.90 8.84
N LYS A 36 -3.83 -2.24 9.93
CA LYS A 36 -5.09 -1.60 10.32
C LYS A 36 -4.93 -0.09 10.53
N ALA A 37 -3.88 0.33 11.25
CA ALA A 37 -3.59 1.74 11.48
C ALA A 37 -3.30 2.47 10.15
N ARG A 38 -2.49 1.86 9.27
CA ARG A 38 -2.12 2.43 7.97
C ARG A 38 -3.31 2.56 7.01
N ILE A 39 -4.27 1.63 7.02
CA ILE A 39 -5.56 1.80 6.31
C ILE A 39 -6.32 3.02 6.84
N GLY A 40 -6.32 3.20 8.17
CA GLY A 40 -6.91 4.37 8.82
C GLY A 40 -6.23 5.67 8.41
N TYR A 41 -4.91 5.71 8.39
CA TYR A 41 -4.13 6.87 7.95
C TYR A 41 -4.42 7.23 6.48
N ALA A 42 -4.43 6.24 5.59
CA ALA A 42 -4.75 6.47 4.17
C ALA A 42 -6.16 7.05 3.99
N SER A 43 -7.12 6.61 4.81
CA SER A 43 -8.50 7.14 4.76
C SER A 43 -8.59 8.63 5.14
N GLN A 44 -7.60 9.17 5.85
CA GLN A 44 -7.56 10.57 6.30
C GLN A 44 -6.63 11.44 5.46
N SER A 45 -5.43 10.95 5.16
CA SER A 45 -4.34 11.73 4.57
C SER A 45 -4.24 11.58 3.05
N GLY A 46 -4.81 10.52 2.48
CA GLY A 46 -4.73 10.26 1.05
C GLY A 46 -5.03 8.78 0.75
N PRO A 47 -6.15 8.44 0.08
CA PRO A 47 -6.54 7.06 -0.14
C PRO A 47 -5.52 6.27 -0.99
N GLU A 48 -4.70 6.96 -1.77
CA GLU A 48 -3.59 6.40 -2.53
C GLU A 48 -2.43 5.90 -1.65
N LEU A 49 -2.36 6.28 -0.37
CA LEU A 49 -1.34 5.78 0.55
C LEU A 49 -1.51 4.29 0.87
N PHE A 50 -2.69 3.71 0.65
CA PHE A 50 -2.92 2.28 0.77
C PHE A 50 -3.88 1.79 -0.32
N MET A 51 -3.34 1.02 -1.26
CA MET A 51 -4.03 0.56 -2.45
C MET A 51 -4.06 -0.96 -2.52
N VAL A 52 -5.17 -1.53 -2.99
CA VAL A 52 -5.27 -2.96 -3.35
C VAL A 52 -5.46 -3.11 -4.85
N SER A 53 -4.90 -4.19 -5.39
CA SER A 53 -5.16 -4.66 -6.74
C SER A 53 -6.12 -5.85 -6.68
N ARG A 54 -7.22 -5.75 -7.42
CA ARG A 54 -8.29 -6.75 -7.46
C ARG A 54 -8.40 -7.37 -8.84
N ASN A 55 -8.72 -8.65 -8.88
CA ASN A 55 -9.21 -9.27 -10.09
C ASN A 55 -10.59 -8.72 -10.43
N ALA A 56 -10.74 -8.12 -11.60
CA ALA A 56 -11.98 -7.48 -12.04
C ALA A 56 -13.17 -8.46 -12.16
N ASP A 57 -12.90 -9.74 -12.35
CA ASP A 57 -13.93 -10.74 -12.65
C ASP A 57 -14.59 -11.33 -11.39
N ASN A 58 -13.87 -11.32 -10.26
CA ASN A 58 -14.33 -11.97 -9.01
C ASN A 58 -14.06 -11.14 -7.74
N ASP A 59 -13.61 -9.90 -7.89
CA ASP A 59 -13.27 -8.95 -6.82
C ASP A 59 -12.18 -9.42 -5.83
N GLN A 60 -11.49 -10.52 -6.14
CA GLN A 60 -10.44 -11.06 -5.29
C GLN A 60 -9.25 -10.09 -5.22
N VAL A 61 -8.81 -9.74 -4.02
CA VAL A 61 -7.54 -9.02 -3.82
C VAL A 61 -6.39 -9.94 -4.22
N VAL A 62 -5.56 -9.49 -5.16
CA VAL A 62 -4.40 -10.23 -5.70
C VAL A 62 -3.08 -9.54 -5.43
N GLY A 63 -3.10 -8.33 -4.88
CA GLY A 63 -1.93 -7.63 -4.37
C GLY A 63 -2.32 -6.36 -3.65
N PHE A 64 -1.36 -5.76 -2.95
CA PHE A 64 -1.55 -4.47 -2.30
C PHE A 64 -0.24 -3.70 -2.22
N LEU A 65 -0.38 -2.40 -1.96
CA LEU A 65 0.69 -1.47 -1.69
C LEU A 65 0.32 -0.66 -0.46
N CYS A 66 1.26 -0.48 0.45
CA CYS A 66 1.09 0.30 1.67
C CYS A 66 2.23 1.31 1.83
N SER A 67 1.87 2.56 2.08
CA SER A 67 2.80 3.67 2.33
C SER A 67 2.30 4.62 3.42
N THR A 68 3.20 5.40 4.00
CA THR A 68 2.90 6.54 4.88
C THR A 68 3.65 7.79 4.42
N LEU A 69 3.47 8.88 5.15
CA LEU A 69 4.15 10.16 4.94
C LEU A 69 5.08 10.41 6.13
N THR A 70 6.20 11.07 5.87
CA THR A 70 7.13 11.58 6.88
C THR A 70 7.54 13.01 6.54
N THR A 71 7.85 13.78 7.58
CA THR A 71 8.42 15.12 7.46
C THR A 71 9.93 15.11 7.20
N ALA A 72 10.59 13.96 7.39
CA ALA A 72 12.00 13.78 7.04
C ALA A 72 12.23 13.88 5.52
N ASP A 73 13.36 14.44 5.10
CA ASP A 73 13.71 14.58 3.68
C ASP A 73 13.98 13.22 3.01
N LEU A 74 14.38 12.21 3.79
CA LEU A 74 14.68 10.85 3.34
C LEU A 74 14.02 9.83 4.26
N VAL A 75 13.71 8.65 3.73
CA VAL A 75 13.19 7.52 4.52
C VAL A 75 14.26 7.04 5.50
N THR A 76 13.92 7.04 6.78
CA THR A 76 14.73 6.56 7.91
C THR A 76 14.03 5.39 8.61
N GLU A 77 14.75 4.64 9.45
CA GLU A 77 14.15 3.59 10.30
C GLU A 77 13.01 4.14 11.19
N GLU A 78 13.17 5.35 11.73
CA GLU A 78 12.13 6.01 12.53
C GLU A 78 10.87 6.32 11.70
N SER A 79 11.05 6.81 10.47
CA SER A 79 9.95 7.11 9.55
C SER A 79 9.16 5.87 9.12
N MET A 80 9.71 4.66 9.32
CA MET A 80 9.01 3.41 9.04
C MET A 80 7.93 3.08 10.10
N SER A 81 7.96 3.77 11.25
CA SER A 81 7.07 3.51 12.39
C SER A 81 5.97 4.55 12.56
N THR A 82 6.15 5.76 12.06
CA THR A 82 5.26 6.90 12.31
C THR A 82 4.67 7.45 11.02
N HIS A 83 3.38 7.80 11.05
CA HIS A 83 2.72 8.53 9.98
C HIS A 83 2.61 10.00 10.36
N GLU A 84 3.12 10.88 9.50
CA GLU A 84 3.08 12.33 9.68
C GLU A 84 2.29 12.94 8.51
N PRO A 85 1.00 13.30 8.68
CA PRO A 85 0.13 13.76 7.59
C PRO A 85 0.65 14.98 6.82
N GLU A 86 1.40 15.87 7.47
CA GLU A 86 2.02 17.06 6.88
C GLU A 86 3.32 16.75 6.11
N GLY A 87 3.74 15.48 6.11
CA GLY A 87 4.94 14.99 5.46
C GLY A 87 4.86 15.08 3.93
N LYS A 88 6.01 15.31 3.30
CA LYS A 88 6.15 15.38 1.82
C LYS A 88 6.91 14.20 1.25
N THR A 89 7.52 13.39 2.10
CA THR A 89 8.27 12.21 1.73
C THR A 89 7.41 10.98 1.95
N ILE A 90 7.32 10.13 0.94
CA ILE A 90 6.53 8.89 0.99
C ILE A 90 7.40 7.74 1.47
N CYS A 91 7.00 7.12 2.58
CA CYS A 91 7.58 5.88 3.06
C CYS A 91 6.80 4.70 2.48
N LEU A 92 7.33 4.06 1.44
CA LEU A 92 6.74 2.86 0.85
C LEU A 92 7.12 1.64 1.70
N HIS A 93 6.16 1.10 2.46
CA HIS A 93 6.39 -0.02 3.37
C HIS A 93 6.36 -1.36 2.67
N SER A 94 5.28 -1.62 1.91
CA SER A 94 5.03 -2.95 1.35
C SER A 94 4.50 -2.85 -0.07
N VAL A 95 4.99 -3.72 -0.96
CA VAL A 95 4.42 -3.98 -2.28
C VAL A 95 4.32 -5.48 -2.44
N CYS A 96 3.13 -6.00 -2.22
CA CYS A 96 2.90 -7.42 -2.05
C CYS A 96 1.94 -7.96 -3.12
N VAL A 97 2.28 -9.11 -3.70
CA VAL A 97 1.42 -9.84 -4.64
C VAL A 97 1.15 -11.22 -4.04
N ALA A 98 -0.13 -11.61 -4.06
CA ALA A 98 -0.58 -12.90 -3.55
C ALA A 98 0.27 -14.04 -4.13
N PRO A 99 0.70 -15.04 -3.34
CA PRO A 99 1.64 -16.07 -3.81
C PRO A 99 1.23 -16.75 -5.13
N HIS A 100 -0.06 -17.01 -5.32
CA HIS A 100 -0.62 -17.65 -6.51
C HIS A 100 -0.69 -16.72 -7.76
N ALA A 101 -0.51 -15.42 -7.59
CA ALA A 101 -0.64 -14.40 -8.64
C ALA A 101 0.70 -13.73 -9.02
N ARG A 102 1.81 -14.16 -8.42
CA ARG A 102 3.16 -13.61 -8.69
C ARG A 102 3.63 -13.91 -10.12
N LYS A 103 4.65 -13.16 -10.58
CA LYS A 103 5.28 -13.26 -11.92
C LYS A 103 4.35 -12.95 -13.11
N GLN A 104 3.27 -12.20 -12.87
CA GLN A 104 2.30 -11.80 -13.89
C GLN A 104 2.28 -10.29 -14.16
N GLY A 105 3.26 -9.52 -13.65
CA GLY A 105 3.34 -8.07 -13.83
C GLY A 105 2.43 -7.22 -12.91
N ILE A 106 1.68 -7.86 -12.00
CA ILE A 106 0.71 -7.20 -11.10
C ILE A 106 1.35 -6.08 -10.26
N ALA A 107 2.49 -6.34 -9.61
CA ALA A 107 3.18 -5.34 -8.79
C ALA A 107 3.58 -4.11 -9.62
N THR A 108 4.10 -4.32 -10.83
CA THR A 108 4.49 -3.26 -11.75
C THR A 108 3.29 -2.42 -12.18
N GLU A 109 2.16 -3.06 -12.48
CA GLU A 109 0.93 -2.36 -12.85
C GLU A 109 0.38 -1.54 -11.67
N LEU A 110 0.32 -2.13 -10.47
CA LEU A 110 -0.12 -1.47 -9.25
C LEU A 110 0.76 -0.26 -8.92
N LEU A 111 2.09 -0.39 -8.98
CA LEU A 111 3.02 0.72 -8.75
C LEU A 111 2.84 1.85 -9.75
N LYS A 112 2.64 1.54 -11.05
CA LYS A 112 2.39 2.57 -12.07
C LYS A 112 1.09 3.33 -11.80
N ALA A 113 0.01 2.61 -11.51
CA ALA A 113 -1.28 3.21 -11.18
C ALA A 113 -1.20 4.06 -9.90
N TRP A 114 -0.47 3.59 -8.89
CA TRP A 114 -0.21 4.30 -7.65
C TRP A 114 0.57 5.60 -7.87
N ILE A 115 1.68 5.57 -8.61
CA ILE A 115 2.47 6.77 -8.96
C ILE A 115 1.61 7.79 -9.71
N GLN A 116 0.75 7.33 -10.64
CA GLN A 116 -0.15 8.21 -11.36
C GLN A 116 -1.17 8.87 -10.41
N ARG A 117 -1.73 8.11 -9.46
CA ARG A 117 -2.64 8.64 -8.44
C ARG A 117 -1.97 9.64 -7.52
N LEU A 118 -0.75 9.35 -7.05
CA LEU A 118 0.02 10.30 -6.23
C LEU A 118 0.19 11.63 -6.95
N LYS A 119 0.55 11.63 -8.24
CA LYS A 119 0.69 12.85 -9.03
C LYS A 119 -0.61 13.64 -9.23
N GLN A 120 -1.77 12.97 -9.10
CA GLN A 120 -3.09 13.57 -9.29
C GLN A 120 -3.73 14.01 -7.96
N GLY A 121 -3.57 13.23 -6.90
CA GLY A 121 -4.14 13.44 -5.57
C GLY A 121 -3.30 14.37 -4.70
N LEU A 122 -1.96 14.22 -4.72
CA LEU A 122 -1.02 15.17 -4.14
C LEU A 122 -0.81 16.32 -5.14
N GLY A 123 -1.83 17.16 -5.28
CA GLY A 123 -1.82 18.30 -6.19
C GLY A 123 -0.55 19.15 -6.05
N ASN A 124 0.10 19.40 -7.20
CA ASN A 124 1.12 20.41 -7.44
C ASN A 124 2.53 20.19 -6.84
N TRP A 125 3.18 19.08 -7.18
CA TRP A 125 4.65 19.01 -7.16
C TRP A 125 5.19 18.65 -8.55
N VAL A 126 5.17 19.65 -9.44
CA VAL A 126 6.09 19.80 -10.58
C VAL A 126 6.54 21.25 -10.60
#